data_AF-A0A7W5V101-F1
#
_entry.id   AF-A0A7W5V101-F1
#
_cell.length_a   1.000
_cell.length_b   1.000
_cell.length_c   1.000
_cell.angle_alpha   90.00
_cell.angle_beta   90.00
_cell.angle_gamma   90.00
#
_symmetry.space_group_name_H-M   'P 1'
#
loop_
_entity.id
_entity.type
_entity.pdbx_description
1 polymer ?
#
loop_
_entity_poly.entity_id
_entity_poly.type
_entity_poly.pdbx_seq_one_letter_code
_entity_poly.pdbx_strand_id
1 'polypeptide(L)' 'MSEDAIPPAAPPRHQCCTCGGTGIDSYGDNCPHCEGHGYC' A
#
# COMPACT_ATOMS: atom_id res chain seq x y z
N MET A 1 27.01 7.02 -13.00
CA MET A 1 26.37 6.25 -11.91
C MET A 1 25.85 7.23 -10.91
N SER A 2 24.54 7.43 -10.85
CA SER A 2 23.84 7.94 -9.68
C SER A 2 22.39 7.57 -9.94
N GLU A 3 22.05 6.32 -9.57
CA GLU A 3 20.67 5.96 -9.28
C GLU A 3 20.17 7.04 -8.32
N ASP A 4 19.42 8.00 -8.87
CA ASP A 4 18.59 8.90 -8.10
C ASP A 4 17.66 7.98 -7.33
N ALA A 5 18.04 7.67 -6.09
CA ALA A 5 17.23 6.90 -5.19
C ALA A 5 16.03 7.78 -4.86
N ILE A 6 15.04 7.75 -5.75
CA ILE A 6 13.71 8.31 -5.51
C ILE A 6 13.34 7.82 -4.12
N PRO A 7 13.25 8.72 -3.11
CA PRO A 7 12.89 8.30 -1.77
C PRO A 7 11.59 7.51 -1.91
N PRO A 8 11.44 6.32 -1.29
CA PRO A 8 10.26 5.50 -1.47
C PRO A 8 9.07 6.42 -1.24
N ALA A 9 8.36 6.73 -2.32
CA ALA A 9 7.34 7.76 -2.31
C ALA A 9 6.40 7.37 -1.18
N ALA A 10 6.34 8.21 -0.13
CA ALA A 10 5.52 7.90 1.02
C ALA A 10 4.14 7.49 0.48
N PRO A 11 3.60 6.33 0.89
CA PRO A 11 2.38 5.82 0.31
C PRO A 11 1.38 6.98 0.33
N PRO A 12 0.77 7.34 -0.82
CA PRO A 12 -0.15 8.46 -0.87
C PRO A 12 -1.10 8.31 0.32
N ARG A 13 -1.28 9.39 1.08
CA ARG A 13 -2.05 9.55 2.33
C ARG A 13 -3.46 8.92 2.36
N HIS A 14 -3.88 8.29 1.28
CA HIS A 14 -5.14 7.60 1.06
C HIS A 14 -4.95 6.08 1.08
N GLN A 15 -3.78 5.56 0.72
CA GLN A 15 -3.51 4.12 0.69
C GLN A 15 -3.56 3.53 2.09
N CYS A 16 -4.17 2.34 2.17
CA CYS A 16 -4.22 1.59 3.41
C CYS A 16 -2.80 1.31 3.91
N CYS A 17 -2.51 1.70 5.15
CA CYS A 17 -1.19 1.54 5.76
C CYS A 17 -0.75 0.08 5.87
N THR A 18 -1.71 -0.84 5.92
CA THR A 18 -1.45 -2.27 6.14
C THR A 18 -1.15 -3.01 4.85
N CYS A 19 -1.92 -2.76 3.79
CA CYS A 19 -1.75 -3.45 2.50
C CYS A 19 -1.05 -2.57 1.44
N GLY A 20 -0.69 -1.33 1.76
CA GLY A 20 0.01 -0.43 0.84
C GLY A 20 -0.78 -0.06 -0.41
N GLY A 21 -2.11 -0.11 -0.35
CA GLY A 21 -2.95 0.20 -1.50
C GLY A 21 -3.43 -0.99 -2.34
N THR A 22 -3.01 -2.22 -2.03
CA THR A 22 -3.39 -3.39 -2.83
C THR A 22 -4.84 -3.85 -2.61
N GLY A 23 -5.43 -3.52 -1.45
CA GLY A 23 -6.75 -4.02 -1.03
C GLY A 23 -6.74 -5.48 -0.58
N ILE A 24 -5.62 -6.19 -0.68
CA ILE A 24 -5.51 -7.62 -0.36
C ILE A 24 -4.41 -7.87 0.65
N ASP A 25 -4.59 -8.91 1.47
CA ASP A 25 -3.59 -9.39 2.41
C ASP A 25 -2.59 -10.35 1.75
N SER A 26 -1.68 -10.91 2.55
CA SER A 26 -0.63 -11.82 2.08
C SER A 26 -1.15 -13.20 1.65
N TYR A 27 -2.38 -13.55 2.03
CA TYR A 27 -3.05 -14.79 1.66
C TYR A 27 -3.90 -14.61 0.39
N GLY A 28 -4.07 -13.36 -0.08
CA GLY A 28 -4.85 -13.00 -1.24
C GLY A 28 -6.33 -12.72 -0.92
N ASP A 29 -6.68 -12.67 0.36
CA ASP A 29 -8.01 -12.30 0.83
C ASP A 29 -8.12 -10.76 0.96
N ASN A 30 -9.35 -10.27 1.07
CA ASN A 30 -9.59 -8.84 1.27
C ASN A 30 -8.90 -8.37 2.56
N CYS A 31 -8.09 -7.31 2.45
CA CYS A 31 -7.38 -6.77 3.59
C CYS A 31 -8.40 -6.32 4.66
N PRO A 32 -8.39 -6.89 5.88
CA PRO A 32 -9.41 -6.62 6.90
C PRO A 32 -9.35 -5.19 7.45
N HIS A 33 -8.27 -4.45 7.17
CA HIS A 33 -8.11 -3.06 7.57
C HIS A 33 -8.80 -2.07 6.64
N CYS A 34 -8.95 -2.41 5.36
CA CYS A 34 -9.61 -1.57 4.38
C CYS A 34 -10.76 -2.29 3.66
N GLU A 35 -11.13 -3.49 4.11
CA GLU A 35 -12.20 -4.32 3.56
C GLU A 35 -12.13 -4.55 2.03
N GLY A 36 -10.92 -4.52 1.45
CA GLY A 36 -10.74 -4.64 0.01
C GLY A 36 -10.63 -3.32 -0.75
N HIS A 37 -10.80 -2.17 -0.08
CA HIS A 37 -10.81 -0.87 -0.72
C HIS A 37 -9.41 -0.40 -1.14
N GLY A 38 -8.37 -0.83 -0.42
CA GLY A 38 -7.00 -0.36 -0.63
C GLY A 38 -6.75 1.06 -0.10
N TYR A 39 -7.73 1.67 0.56
CA TYR A 39 -7.59 2.97 1.23
C TYR A 39 -8.15 2.92 2.65
N CYS A 40 -7.61 3.77 3.54
CA CYS A 40 -8.15 3.96 4.89
C CYS A 40 -9.47 4.73 4.86
#